data_AF-A0A963QGC1-F1
#
_entry.id   AF-A0A963QGC1-F1
#
_cell.length_a   1.000
_cell.length_b   1.000
_cell.length_c   1.000
_cell.angle_alpha   90.00
_cell.angle_beta   90.00
_cell.angle_gamma   90.00
#
_symmetry.space_group_name_H-M   'P 1'
#
loop_
_entity.id
_entity.type
_entity.pdbx_description
1 polymer ?
#
loop_
_entity_poly.entity_id
_entity_poly.type
_entity_poly.pdbx_seq_one_letter_code
_entity_poly.pdbx_strand_id
1 'polypeptide(L)' 'MAVTRTFSIIKPDATRRNLTGAVTSMLENAGLRVVASKRIHMTREQAEGFYAVHKERPFYGELCDFMTSGP' A
#
# COMPACT_ATOMS: atom_id res chain seq x y z
N MET A 1 5.63 -1.84 26.21
CA MET A 1 5.86 -0.89 25.10
C MET A 1 4.58 -0.12 24.84
N ALA A 2 4.67 1.14 24.41
CA ALA A 2 3.49 1.95 24.09
C ALA A 2 2.81 1.45 22.79
N VAL A 3 1.51 1.74 22.63
CA VAL A 3 0.78 1.44 21.40
C VAL A 3 1.30 2.32 20.25
N THR A 4 1.72 1.70 19.16
CA THR A 4 2.21 2.39 17.95
C THR A 4 1.22 2.25 16.80
N ARG A 5 1.33 3.13 15.81
CA ARG A 5 0.61 3.03 14.54
C ARG A 5 1.60 2.85 13.42
N THR A 6 1.23 2.04 12.44
CA THR A 6 1.97 1.87 11.20
C THR A 6 1.01 1.99 10.03
N PHE A 7 1.57 2.28 8.86
CA PHE A 7 0.84 2.38 7.61
C PHE A 7 1.08 1.10 6.79
N SER A 8 0.01 0.58 6.20
CA SER A 8 0.05 -0.60 5.34
C SER A 8 -0.66 -0.30 4.03
N ILE A 9 -0.07 -0.73 2.91
CA ILE A 9 -0.68 -0.64 1.58
C ILE A 9 -0.88 -2.06 1.04
N ILE A 10 -2.11 -2.36 0.65
CA ILE A 10 -2.42 -3.51 -0.20
C ILE A 10 -2.25 -3.05 -1.64
N LYS A 11 -1.24 -3.57 -2.34
CA LYS A 11 -0.84 -3.12 -3.68
C LYS A 11 -1.82 -3.60 -4.77
N PRO A 12 -1.79 -2.99 -5.98
CA PRO A 12 -2.77 -3.28 -7.04
C PRO A 12 -2.81 -4.75 -7.51
N ASP A 13 -1.72 -5.51 -7.37
CA ASP A 13 -1.69 -6.95 -7.66
C ASP A 13 -2.55 -7.75 -6.67
N ALA A 14 -2.47 -7.44 -5.37
CA ALA A 14 -3.25 -8.10 -4.34
C ALA A 14 -4.74 -7.73 -4.45
N THR A 15 -5.05 -6.47 -4.78
CA THR A 15 -6.42 -6.03 -5.06
C THR A 15 -7.00 -6.77 -6.27
N ARG A 16 -6.26 -6.87 -7.39
CA ARG A 16 -6.70 -7.60 -8.59
C ARG A 16 -6.96 -9.09 -8.33
N ARG A 17 -6.24 -9.68 -7.37
CA ARG A 17 -6.41 -11.07 -6.94
C ARG A 17 -7.49 -11.26 -5.87
N ASN A 18 -8.25 -10.21 -5.52
CA ASN A 18 -9.27 -10.21 -4.48
C ASN A 18 -8.74 -10.61 -3.08
N LEU A 19 -7.48 -10.29 -2.77
CA LEU A 19 -6.83 -10.68 -1.52
C LEU A 19 -6.99 -9.67 -0.38
N THR A 20 -7.71 -8.55 -0.60
CA THR A 20 -7.87 -7.49 0.41
C THR A 20 -8.37 -8.03 1.75
N GLY A 21 -9.41 -8.86 1.73
CA GLY A 21 -9.98 -9.43 2.97
C GLY A 21 -8.99 -10.35 3.68
N ALA A 22 -8.32 -11.23 2.94
CA ALA A 22 -7.35 -12.17 3.50
C ALA A 22 -6.16 -11.45 4.19
N VAL A 23 -5.65 -10.39 3.57
CA VAL A 23 -4.57 -9.58 4.16
C VAL A 23 -5.04 -8.85 5.41
N THR A 24 -6.25 -8.27 5.38
CA THR A 24 -6.83 -7.60 6.56
C THR A 24 -7.00 -8.59 7.72
N SER A 25 -7.58 -9.77 7.46
CA SER A 25 -7.75 -10.81 8.47
C SER A 25 -6.42 -11.31 9.02
N MET A 26 -5.38 -11.41 8.19
CA MET A 26 -4.03 -11.75 8.66
C MET A 26 -3.50 -10.72 9.68
N LEU A 27 -3.69 -9.41 9.42
CA LEU A 27 -3.26 -8.35 10.35
C LEU A 27 -4.04 -8.42 11.67
N GLU A 28 -5.36 -8.62 11.60
CA GLU A 28 -6.23 -8.73 12.77
C GLU A 28 -5.92 -9.98 13.61
N ASN A 29 -5.69 -11.12 12.96
CA ASN A 29 -5.30 -12.37 13.61
C ASN A 29 -3.91 -12.28 14.27
N ALA A 30 -3.03 -11.41 13.79
CA ALA A 30 -1.75 -11.09 14.41
C ALA A 30 -1.88 -10.14 15.63
N GLY A 31 -3.11 -9.75 15.99
CA GLY A 31 -3.39 -8.86 17.12
C GLY A 31 -3.29 -7.36 16.79
N LEU A 32 -3.14 -6.99 15.51
CA LEU A 32 -3.17 -5.58 15.09
C LEU A 32 -4.62 -5.12 14.93
N ARG A 33 -4.88 -3.85 15.24
CA ARG A 33 -6.19 -3.23 15.02
C ARG A 33 -6.15 -2.32 13.81
N VAL A 34 -7.01 -2.57 12.83
CA VAL A 34 -7.22 -1.66 11.69
C VAL A 34 -8.04 -0.47 12.17
N VAL A 35 -7.37 0.68 12.33
CA VAL A 35 -8.01 1.91 12.86
C VAL A 35 -8.60 2.81 11.78
N ALA A 36 -8.15 2.66 10.54
CA ALA A 36 -8.63 3.37 9.37
C ALA A 36 -8.31 2.54 8.12
N SER A 37 -9.18 2.60 7.11
CA SER A 37 -8.97 1.96 5.81
C SER A 37 -9.63 2.81 4.72
N LYS A 38 -8.96 2.94 3.57
CA LYS A 38 -9.47 3.63 2.39
C LYS A 38 -8.93 2.96 1.15
N ARG A 39 -9.82 2.59 0.22
CA ARG A 39 -9.44 2.20 -1.14
C ARG A 39 -9.28 3.44 -1.99
N ILE A 40 -8.15 3.59 -2.66
CA ILE A 40 -7.87 4.71 -3.56
C ILE A 40 -7.23 4.16 -4.82
N HIS A 41 -7.49 4.81 -5.94
CA HIS A 41 -6.63 4.69 -7.11
C HIS A 41 -5.60 5.81 -7.02
N MET A 42 -4.32 5.47 -6.81
CA MET A 42 -3.28 6.48 -6.66
C MET A 42 -3.05 7.23 -7.97
N THR A 43 -2.95 8.57 -7.91
CA THR A 43 -2.45 9.34 -9.06
C THR A 43 -0.93 9.15 -9.20
N ARG A 44 -0.39 9.47 -10.37
CA ARG A 44 1.06 9.44 -10.61
C ARG A 44 1.80 10.36 -9.64
N GLU A 45 1.31 11.57 -9.39
CA GLU A 45 1.95 12.50 -8.45
C GLU A 45 1.93 11.96 -7.02
N GLN A 46 0.86 11.26 -6.61
CA GLN A 46 0.79 10.63 -5.30
C GLN A 46 1.80 9.48 -5.14
N ALA A 47 1.94 8.63 -6.16
CA ALA A 47 2.90 7.53 -6.14
C ALA A 47 4.34 8.05 -6.12
N GLU A 48 4.65 9.04 -6.95
CA GLU A 48 5.96 9.68 -6.99
C GLU A 48 6.30 10.40 -5.68
N GLY A 49 5.34 11.13 -5.11
CA GLY A 49 5.52 11.77 -3.81
C GLY A 49 5.75 10.76 -2.68
N PHE A 50 5.02 9.64 -2.67
CA PHE A 50 5.16 8.60 -1.66
C PHE A 50 6.49 7.85 -1.76
N TYR A 51 6.94 7.54 -2.99
CA TYR A 51 8.17 6.80 -3.24
C TYR A 51 9.39 7.69 -3.54
N ALA A 52 9.32 8.99 -3.25
CA ALA A 52 10.38 9.96 -3.58
C ALA A 52 11.77 9.56 -3.05
N VAL A 53 11.84 8.83 -1.93
CA VAL A 53 13.09 8.26 -1.38
C VAL A 53 13.83 7.32 -2.35
N HIS A 54 13.12 6.78 -3.34
CA HIS A 54 13.66 5.92 -4.37
C HIS A 54 13.87 6.62 -5.71
N LYS A 55 13.70 7.94 -5.81
CA LYS A 55 13.73 8.69 -7.09
C LYS A 55 15.00 8.45 -7.94
N GLU A 56 16.15 8.25 -7.29
CA GLU A 56 17.43 8.00 -7.97
C GLU A 56 17.65 6.53 -8.35
N ARG A 57 16.72 5.65 -7.97
CA ARG A 57 16.81 4.22 -8.26
C ARG A 57 16.28 3.93 -9.66
N PRO A 58 16.92 3.02 -10.42
CA PRO A 58 16.51 2.72 -11.79
C PRO A 58 15.08 2.17 -11.90
N PHE A 59 14.58 1.52 -10.84
CA PHE A 59 13.22 0.94 -10.80
C PHE A 59 12.12 1.94 -10.41
N TYR A 60 12.46 3.20 -10.11
CA TYR A 60 11.49 4.16 -9.58
C TYR A 60 10.30 4.42 -10.50
N GLY A 61 10.58 4.55 -11.80
CA GLY A 61 9.56 4.74 -12.82
C GLY A 61 8.55 3.60 -12.83
N GLU A 62 9.06 2.36 -12.94
CA GLU A 62 8.26 1.13 -12.95
C GLU A 62 7.49 0.92 -11.63
N LEU A 63 8.08 1.28 -10.50
CA LEU A 63 7.40 1.23 -9.20
C LEU A 63 6.20 2.18 -9.16
N CYS A 64 6.37 3.41 -9.65
CA CYS A 64 5.27 4.37 -9.70
C CYS A 64 4.20 3.91 -10.69
N ASP A 65 4.58 3.39 -11.86
CA ASP A 65 3.63 2.85 -12.84
C ASP A 65 2.81 1.70 -12.26
N PHE A 66 3.49 0.77 -11.59
CA PHE A 66 2.84 -0.36 -10.93
C PHE A 66 1.83 0.10 -9.87
N MET A 67 2.19 1.08 -9.04
CA MET A 67 1.33 1.57 -7.95
C MET A 67 0.14 2.39 -8.46
N THR A 68 0.22 2.95 -9.67
CA THR A 68 -0.90 3.64 -10.34
C THR A 68 -1.73 2.73 -11.24
N SER A 69 -1.37 1.45 -11.39
CA SER A 69 -2.03 0.53 -12.33
C SER A 69 -3.42 0.05 -11.89
N GLY A 70 -3.84 0.34 -10.66
CA GLY A 70 -5.14 -0.04 -10.13
C GLY A 70 -5.37 0.47 -8.70
N PRO A 71 -6.57 0.23 -8.16
CA PRO A 71 -6.95 0.62 -6.81
C PRO A 71 -6.50 -0.36 -5.71
#